data_AF-A0A8G0ZXV5-F1
#
_entry.id   AF-A0A8G0ZXV5-F1
#
_cell.length_a   1.000
_cell.length_b   1.000
_cell.length_c   1.000
_cell.angle_alpha   90.00
_cell.angle_beta   90.00
_cell.angle_gamma   90.00
#
_symmetry.space_group_name_H-M   'P 1'
#
loop_
_entity.id
_entity.type
_entity.pdbx_description
1 polymer ?
#
loop_
_entity_poly.entity_id
_entity_poly.type
_entity_poly.pdbx_seq_one_letter_code
_entity_poly.pdbx_strand_id
1 'polypeptide(L)' 'MIPWAELDANRQLQLREDYARDPICLTGTCSLEAKTAHFAAWLAVRSVAFSTADLSPARRSGEDQSSGRS' A
#
# COMPACT_ATOMS: atom_id res chain seq x y z
N MET A 1 12.69 -4.38 -0.93
CA MET A 1 11.27 -4.11 -1.19
C MET A 1 10.95 -2.78 -0.53
N ILE A 2 10.36 -1.82 -1.24
CA ILE A 2 10.08 -0.47 -0.75
C ILE A 2 8.65 -0.47 -0.18
N PRO A 3 8.43 -0.09 1.08
CA PRO A 3 7.07 -0.05 1.63
C PRO A 3 6.27 1.09 1.01
N TRP A 4 4.97 0.86 0.85
CA TRP A 4 4.04 1.81 0.24
C TRP A 4 4.07 3.18 0.90
N ALA A 5 4.15 3.22 2.23
CA ALA A 5 4.22 4.47 3.00
C ALA A 5 5.47 5.31 2.74
N GLU A 6 6.56 4.71 2.26
CA GLU A 6 7.80 5.41 1.88
C GLU A 6 7.81 5.88 0.41
N LEU A 7 6.82 5.51 -0.39
CA LEU A 7 6.69 6.01 -1.76
C LEU A 7 6.18 7.45 -1.76
N ASP A 8 6.75 8.27 -2.65
CA ASP A 8 6.22 9.61 -2.93
C ASP A 8 4.75 9.57 -3.36
N ALA A 9 4.00 10.61 -3.00
CA ALA A 9 2.58 10.73 -3.34
C ALA A 9 2.32 10.61 -4.85
N ASN A 10 3.22 11.13 -5.68
CA ASN A 10 3.14 11.02 -7.14
C ASN A 10 3.30 9.56 -7.60
N ARG A 11 4.24 8.82 -7.00
CA ARG A 11 4.46 7.42 -7.31
C ARG A 11 3.29 6.54 -6.87
N GLN A 12 2.72 6.82 -5.69
CA GLN A 12 1.51 6.16 -5.21
C GLN A 12 0.30 6.46 -6.11
N LEU A 13 0.17 7.69 -6.62
CA LEU A 13 -0.90 8.05 -7.56
C LEU A 13 -0.75 7.28 -8.87
N GLN A 14 0.43 7.33 -9.49
CA GLN A 14 0.71 6.63 -10.74
C GLN A 14 0.42 5.13 -10.64
N LEU A 15 0.83 4.47 -9.53
CA LEU A 15 0.57 3.05 -9.32
C LEU A 15 -0.92 2.71 -9.17
N ARG A 16 -1.70 3.59 -8.53
CA ARG A 16 -3.17 3.44 -8.43
C ARG A 16 -3.84 3.61 -9.78
N GLU A 17 -3.40 4.57 -10.58
CA GLU A 17 -3.92 4.80 -11.94
C GLU A 17 -3.59 3.63 -12.86
N ASP A 18 -2.35 3.14 -12.82
CA ASP A 18 -1.92 1.96 -13.57
C ASP A 18 -2.76 0.72 -13.22
N TYR A 19 -3.02 0.50 -11.93
CA TYR A 19 -3.87 -0.58 -11.47
C TYR A 19 -5.36 -0.38 -11.83
N ALA A 20 -5.85 0.86 -11.83
CA ALA A 20 -7.25 1.16 -12.19
C ALA A 20 -7.54 0.94 -13.68
N ARG A 21 -6.52 0.98 -14.55
CA ARG A 21 -6.64 0.62 -15.97
C ARG A 21 -6.69 -0.89 -16.19
N ASP A 22 -6.37 -1.69 -15.18
CA ASP A 22 -6.37 -3.13 -15.28
C ASP A 22 -7.80 -3.70 -15.12
N PRO A 23 -8.31 -4.47 -16.10
CA PRO A 23 -9.70 -4.94 -16.11
C PRO A 23 -10.00 -6.11 -15.15
N ILE A 24 -9.07 -6.48 -14.26
CA ILE A 24 -9.14 -7.71 -13.44
C ILE A 24 -10.37 -7.82 -12.52
N CYS A 25 -11.06 -6.74 -12.17
CA CYS A 25 -12.21 -6.77 -11.25
C CYS A 25 -13.57 -6.46 -11.90
N LEU A 26 -13.81 -6.91 -13.14
CA LEU A 26 -15.13 -6.83 -13.77
C LEU A 26 -16.13 -7.92 -13.31
N THR A 27 -15.74 -8.83 -12.42
CA THR A 27 -16.56 -10.01 -12.06
C THR A 27 -17.30 -9.88 -10.72
N GLY A 28 -17.75 -8.68 -10.34
CA GLY A 28 -18.90 -8.43 -9.45
C GLY A 28 -19.00 -9.11 -8.05
N THR A 29 -18.02 -9.90 -7.62
CA THR A 29 -18.10 -10.79 -6.43
C THR A 29 -16.80 -10.88 -5.64
N CYS A 30 -15.77 -10.10 -6.00
CA CYS A 30 -14.53 -10.07 -5.23
C CYS A 30 -14.70 -9.18 -3.99
N SER A 31 -14.64 -9.79 -2.81
CA SER A 31 -14.57 -9.09 -1.52
C SER A 31 -13.41 -8.09 -1.48
N LEU A 32 -13.52 -7.08 -0.62
CA LEU A 32 -12.48 -6.06 -0.43
C LEU A 32 -11.11 -6.69 -0.15
N GLU A 33 -11.06 -7.74 0.66
CA GLU A 33 -9.82 -8.48 0.96
C GLU A 33 -9.17 -9.07 -0.31
N ALA A 34 -9.97 -9.66 -1.21
CA ALA A 34 -9.48 -10.22 -2.46
C ALA A 34 -8.92 -9.12 -3.38
N LYS A 35 -9.58 -7.96 -3.45
CA LYS A 35 -9.10 -6.80 -4.20
C LYS A 35 -7.78 -6.28 -3.62
N THR A 36 -7.67 -6.21 -2.30
CA THR A 36 -6.47 -5.76 -1.60
C THR A 36 -5.30 -6.73 -1.78
N ALA A 37 -5.55 -8.03 -1.64
CA ALA A 37 -4.53 -9.07 -1.87
C ALA A 37 -4.02 -9.05 -3.32
N HIS A 38 -4.92 -8.85 -4.28
CA HIS A 38 -4.54 -8.73 -5.68
C HIS A 38 -3.70 -7.47 -5.95
N PHE A 39 -4.08 -6.33 -5.37
CA PHE A 39 -3.29 -5.11 -5.47
C PHE A 39 -1.90 -5.27 -4.82
N ALA A 40 -1.81 -5.91 -3.65
CA ALA A 40 -0.55 -6.22 -2.98
C ALA A 40 0.35 -7.14 -3.83
N ALA A 41 -0.22 -8.18 -4.45
CA ALA A 41 0.51 -9.07 -5.35
C ALA A 41 1.03 -8.33 -6.59
N TRP A 42 0.20 -7.45 -7.17
CA TRP A 42 0.58 -6.61 -8.31
C TRP A 42 1.71 -5.63 -7.96
N LEU A 43 1.72 -5.09 -6.74
CA LEU A 43 2.78 -4.24 -6.23
C LEU A 43 4.06 -5.02 -5.91
N ALA A 44 3.95 -6.26 -5.43
CA ALA A 44 5.10 -7.09 -5.09
C ALA A 44 6.01 -7.37 -6.29
N VAL A 45 5.42 -7.58 -7.48
CA VAL A 45 6.17 -7.71 -8.76
C VAL A 45 7.01 -6.46 -9.06
N ARG A 46 6.58 -5.29 -8.57
CA ARG A 46 7.26 -4.00 -8.73
C ARG A 46 8.17 -3.67 -7.55
N SER A 47 8.47 -4.66 -6.71
CA SER A 47 9.27 -4.51 -5.48
C SER A 47 8.68 -3.54 -4.46
N VAL A 48 7.36 -3.34 -4.48
CA VAL A 48 6.63 -2.51 -3.50
C VAL A 48 5.91 -3.42 -2.49
N ALA A 49 6.11 -3.14 -1.19
CA ALA A 49 5.41 -3.80 -0.10
C ALA A 49 4.12 -3.03 0.20
N PHE A 50 2.98 -3.72 0.16
CA PHE A 50 1.68 -3.15 0.50
C PHE A 50 0.83 -4.18 1.23
N SER A 51 0.12 -3.74 2.26
CA SER A 51 -0.72 -4.58 3.10
C SER A 51 -2.02 -3.89 3.46
N THR A 52 -2.99 -4.63 4.01
CA THR A 52 -4.23 -4.06 4.55
C THR A 52 -3.98 -3.06 5.68
N ALA A 53 -2.84 -3.12 6.37
CA ALA A 53 -2.47 -2.15 7.39
C ALA A 53 -2.21 -0.75 6.78
N ASP A 54 -1.76 -0.67 5.53
CA ASP A 54 -1.55 0.58 4.79
C ASP A 54 -2.87 1.25 4.34
N LEU A 55 -4.00 0.54 4.39
CA LEU A 55 -5.33 1.12 4.08
C LEU A 55 -5.90 1.94 5.23
N SER A 56 -5.46 1.67 6.46
CA SER A 56 -5.83 2.51 7.58
C SER A 56 -5.04 3.80 7.45
N PRO A 57 -5.65 5.00 7.56
CA PRO A 57 -4.88 6.20 7.75
C PRO A 57 -4.11 5.95 9.04
N ALA A 58 -2.81 5.69 8.92
CA ALA A 58 -1.96 5.55 10.07
C ALA A 58 -2.19 6.82 10.88
N ARG A 59 -2.90 6.71 11.99
CA ARG A 59 -2.75 7.67 13.07
C ARG A 59 -1.27 7.57 13.37
N ARG A 60 -0.54 8.56 12.86
CA ARG A 60 0.78 9.03 13.28
C ARG A 60 1.24 8.16 14.44
N SER A 61 2.06 7.14 14.18
CA SER A 61 2.81 6.48 15.24
C SER A 61 3.74 7.54 15.79
N GLY A 62 3.23 8.27 16.78
CA GLY A 62 4.05 8.85 17.83
C GLY A 62 4.62 7.72 18.69
N GLU A 63 5.72 8.07 19.35
CA GLU A 63 6.53 7.29 20.31
C GLU A 63 7.31 6.10 19.70
N ASP A 64 8.59 5.86 20.01
CA ASP A 64 9.54 6.43 20.96
C ASP A 64 10.93 5.89 20.57
N GLN A 65 11.97 6.71 20.57
CA GLN A 65 13.31 6.22 20.91
C GLN A 65 14.02 7.26 21.79
N SER A 66 13.90 7.04 23.09
CA SER A 66 14.87 7.47 24.11
C SER A 66 16.32 7.30 23.64
N SER A 67 17.11 8.37 23.74
CA SER A 67 18.55 8.29 23.98
C SER A 67 18.94 9.50 24.83
N GLY A 68 19.24 9.20 26.11
CA GLY A 68 19.68 10.20 27.07
C GLY A 68 21.11 10.69 26.83
N ARG A 69 21.61 11.42 27.85
CA ARG A 69 22.99 11.96 28.00
C ARG A 69 23.15 13.33 27.32
N SER A 70 23.45 14.43 27.99
CA SER A 70 24.02 14.72 29.32
C SER A 70 23.59 16.11 29.77
#